data_AF-A0A543Q1F9-F1
#
_entry.id   AF-A0A543Q1F9-F1
#
_cell.length_a   1.000
_cell.length_b   1.000
_cell.length_c   1.000
_cell.angle_alpha   90.00
_cell.angle_beta   90.00
_cell.angle_gamma   90.00
#
_symmetry.space_group_name_H-M   'P 1'
#
loop_
_entity.id
_entity.type
_entity.pdbx_description
1 polymer ?
#
loop_
_entity_poly.entity_id
_entity_poly.type
_entity_poly.pdbx_seq_one_letter_code
_entity_poly.pdbx_strand_id
1 'polypeptide(L)'
;MKPSVALASNSAAIRQIVESHHAKNARVFGSVLNGQDTESSDLDILIDPTPETTLMDVATIQVDLEIVWKTIQADLPELHTQLTEMNRDLGR
;
A
#
# COMPACT_ATOMS: atom_id res chain seq x y z
N MET A 1 5.85 14.68 4.93
CA MET A 1 4.47 14.22 5.24
C MET A 1 4.56 13.03 6.19
N LYS A 2 3.70 12.97 7.21
CA LYS A 2 3.62 11.83 8.14
C LYS A 2 2.87 10.63 7.54
N PRO A 3 3.32 9.38 7.77
CA PRO A 3 2.61 8.17 7.32
C PRO A 3 1.14 8.07 7.71
N SER A 4 0.77 8.48 8.91
CA SER A 4 -0.62 8.49 9.39
C SER A 4 -1.53 9.37 8.54
N VAL A 5 -1.01 10.51 8.07
CA VAL A 5 -1.75 11.44 7.19
C VAL A 5 -1.85 10.89 5.78
N ALA A 6 -0.74 10.38 5.24
CA ALA A 6 -0.71 9.73 3.93
C ALA A 6 -1.68 8.54 3.84
N LEU A 7 -1.70 7.71 4.87
CA LEU A 7 -2.58 6.55 5.00
C LEU A 7 -4.05 6.96 5.03
N ALA A 8 -4.42 7.97 5.83
CA ALA A 8 -5.81 8.40 5.94
C ALA A 8 -6.40 8.78 4.56
N SER A 9 -5.60 9.45 3.73
CA SER A 9 -5.99 9.88 2.38
C SER A 9 -5.94 8.77 1.32
N ASN A 10 -5.18 7.68 1.54
CA ASN A 10 -4.91 6.65 0.54
C ASN A 10 -5.32 5.22 0.96
N SER A 11 -6.03 5.09 2.09
CA SER A 11 -6.45 3.80 2.65
C SER A 11 -7.25 2.93 1.67
N ALA A 12 -8.06 3.56 0.81
CA ALA A 12 -8.82 2.86 -0.22
C ALA A 12 -7.91 2.22 -1.29
N ALA A 13 -6.88 2.92 -1.75
CA ALA A 13 -5.93 2.41 -2.74
C ALA A 13 -5.11 1.24 -2.17
N ILE A 14 -4.64 1.38 -0.91
CA ILE A 14 -3.93 0.31 -0.19
C ILE A 14 -4.79 -0.93 -0.08
N ARG A 15 -6.07 -0.77 0.28
CA ARG A 15 -6.99 -1.89 0.39
C ARG A 15 -7.26 -2.56 -0.95
N GLN A 16 -7.40 -1.79 -2.03
CA GLN A 16 -7.59 -2.31 -3.37
C GLN A 16 -6.40 -3.15 -3.85
N ILE A 17 -5.16 -2.70 -3.59
CA ILE A 17 -3.94 -3.45 -3.91
C ILE A 17 -3.91 -4.78 -3.14
N VAL A 18 -4.21 -4.75 -1.84
CA VAL A 18 -4.24 -5.98 -1.03
C VAL A 18 -5.29 -6.96 -1.54
N GLU A 19 -6.49 -6.47 -1.87
CA GLU A 19 -7.60 -7.28 -2.38
C GLU A 19 -7.33 -7.83 -3.80
N SER A 20 -6.60 -7.11 -4.66
CA SER A 20 -6.25 -7.59 -6.01
C SER A 20 -5.23 -8.73 -6.01
N HIS A 21 -4.48 -8.88 -4.92
CA HIS A 21 -3.45 -9.89 -4.75
C HIS A 21 -3.88 -11.01 -3.78
N HIS A 22 -5.18 -11.32 -3.81
CA HIS A 22 -5.80 -12.39 -3.00
C HIS A 22 -5.61 -12.26 -1.49
N ALA A 23 -5.22 -11.11 -0.95
CA ALA A 23 -5.10 -10.90 0.48
C ALA A 23 -6.28 -10.05 0.98
N LYS A 24 -6.48 -10.02 2.30
CA LYS A 24 -7.58 -9.25 2.89
C LYS A 24 -7.17 -8.56 4.18
N ASN A 25 -8.05 -7.70 4.66
CA ASN A 25 -7.95 -7.10 5.99
C ASN A 25 -6.63 -6.36 6.21
N ALA A 26 -6.29 -5.46 5.28
CA ALA A 26 -5.15 -4.56 5.40
C ALA A 26 -5.30 -3.70 6.66
N ARG A 27 -4.35 -3.80 7.58
CA ARG A 27 -4.34 -3.08 8.86
C ARG A 27 -2.98 -2.45 9.07
N VAL A 28 -2.99 -1.24 9.61
CA VAL A 28 -1.75 -0.53 9.94
C VAL A 28 -1.23 -0.94 11.31
N PHE A 29 0.09 -1.06 11.39
CA PHE A 29 0.79 -1.47 12.59
C PHE A 29 1.86 -0.43 12.98
N GLY A 30 2.49 -0.63 14.14
CA GLY A 30 3.63 0.19 14.57
C GLY A 30 3.26 1.60 15.04
N SER A 31 4.20 2.53 14.87
CA SER A 31 4.11 3.91 15.36
C SER A 31 2.94 4.69 14.76
N VAL A 32 2.55 4.36 13.53
CA VAL A 32 1.45 4.97 12.78
C VAL A 32 0.09 4.72 13.46
N LEU A 33 -0.10 3.55 14.06
CA LEU A 33 -1.36 3.20 14.74
C LEU A 33 -1.69 4.16 15.89
N ASN A 34 -0.67 4.64 16.61
CA ASN A 34 -0.82 5.54 17.75
C ASN A 34 -0.57 7.01 17.40
N GLY A 35 -0.38 7.35 16.11
CA GLY A 35 -0.02 8.70 15.66
C GLY A 35 1.33 9.20 16.19
N GLN A 36 2.21 8.28 16.60
CA GLN A 36 3.57 8.58 17.07
C GLN A 36 4.58 8.58 15.92
N ASP A 37 4.10 8.40 14.69
CA ASP A 37 4.90 8.44 13.49
C ASP A 37 5.43 9.85 13.20
N THR A 38 6.67 9.86 12.75
CA THR A 38 7.38 11.02 12.22
C THR A 38 7.39 10.97 10.69
N GLU A 39 7.85 12.04 10.05
CA GLU A 39 7.98 12.04 8.58
C GLU A 39 9.00 11.03 8.04
N SER A 40 9.89 10.56 8.90
CA SER A 40 10.89 9.53 8.59
C SER A 40 10.46 8.14 9.06
N SER A 41 9.24 7.98 9.58
CA SER A 41 8.75 6.68 10.02
C SER A 41 8.34 5.83 8.82
N ASP A 42 8.63 4.54 8.90
CA ASP A 42 8.15 3.55 7.95
C ASP A 42 6.64 3.30 8.13
N LEU A 43 6.00 2.76 7.10
CA LEU A 43 4.59 2.36 7.12
C LEU A 43 4.49 0.84 7.12
N ASP A 44 4.19 0.26 8.29
CA ASP A 44 3.98 -1.17 8.43
C ASP A 44 2.51 -1.54 8.22
N ILE A 45 2.27 -2.50 7.32
CA ILE A 45 0.92 -3.02 7.02
C ILE A 45 0.90 -4.53 7.24
N LEU A 46 -0.08 -4.98 8.01
CA LEU A 46 -0.43 -6.38 8.17
C LEU A 46 -1.59 -6.73 7.23
N ILE A 47 -1.48 -7.89 6.60
CA ILE A 47 -2.53 -8.47 5.77
C ILE A 47 -2.87 -9.87 6.28
N ASP A 48 -4.11 -10.29 6.08
CA ASP A 48 -4.54 -11.67 6.28
C ASP A 48 -4.45 -12.39 4.93
N PRO A 49 -3.54 -13.38 4.76
CA PRO A 49 -3.53 -14.19 3.55
C PRO A 49 -4.79 -15.05 3.47
N THR A 50 -5.20 -15.37 2.25
CA THR A 50 -6.24 -16.35 1.91
C THR A 50 -5.60 -17.65 1.42
N PRO A 51 -6.36 -18.75 1.27
CA PRO A 51 -5.86 -19.97 0.65
C PRO A 51 -5.28 -19.76 -0.76
N GLU A 52 -5.72 -18.72 -1.46
CA GLU A 52 -5.27 -18.34 -2.81
C GLU A 52 -4.02 -17.46 -2.79
N THR A 53 -3.65 -16.85 -1.64
CA THR A 53 -2.47 -15.99 -1.54
C THR A 53 -1.19 -16.81 -1.68
N THR A 54 -0.38 -16.44 -2.66
CA THR A 54 0.97 -16.98 -2.86
C THR A 54 2.03 -16.06 -2.26
N LEU A 55 3.26 -16.57 -2.09
CA LEU A 55 4.39 -15.73 -1.66
C LEU A 55 4.71 -14.64 -2.71
N MET A 56 4.44 -14.93 -3.99
CA MET A 56 4.60 -13.93 -5.06
C MET A 56 3.60 -12.79 -4.90
N ASP A 57 2.34 -13.10 -4.55
CA ASP A 57 1.33 -12.07 -4.27
C ASP A 57 1.76 -11.17 -3.11
N VAL A 58 2.30 -11.75 -2.03
CA VAL A 58 2.84 -10.96 -0.91
C VAL A 58 3.99 -10.05 -1.34
N ALA A 59 4.90 -10.56 -2.18
CA ALA A 59 6.00 -9.76 -2.72
C ALA A 59 5.50 -8.63 -3.62
N THR A 60 4.51 -8.89 -4.48
CA THR A 60 3.91 -7.86 -5.35
C THR A 60 3.17 -6.80 -4.53
N ILE A 61 2.40 -7.20 -3.51
CA ILE A 61 1.77 -6.27 -2.56
C ILE A 61 2.82 -5.34 -1.96
N GLN A 62 3.96 -5.88 -1.49
CA GLN A 62 5.03 -5.06 -0.91
C GLN A 62 5.57 -4.02 -1.91
N VAL A 63 5.84 -4.44 -3.15
CA VAL A 63 6.35 -3.55 -4.20
C VAL A 63 5.34 -2.46 -4.54
N ASP A 64 4.07 -2.83 -4.76
CA ASP A 64 3.02 -1.87 -5.12
C ASP A 64 2.81 -0.82 -4.01
N LEU A 65 2.81 -1.26 -2.75
CA LEU A 65 2.70 -0.36 -1.60
C LEU A 65 3.91 0.57 -1.49
N GLU A 66 5.13 0.09 -1.76
CA GLU A 66 6.33 0.92 -1.75
C GLU A 66 6.28 2.00 -2.85
N ILE A 67 5.76 1.67 -4.04
CA ILE A 67 5.59 2.64 -5.13
C ILE A 67 4.55 3.70 -4.75
N VAL A 68 3.39 3.29 -4.21
CA VAL A 68 2.36 4.21 -3.73
C VAL A 68 2.95 5.14 -2.66
N TRP A 69 3.69 4.58 -1.70
CA TRP A 69 4.33 5.34 -0.65
C TRP A 69 5.30 6.40 -1.19
N LYS A 70 6.20 6.01 -2.11
CA LYS A 70 7.13 6.95 -2.77
C LYS A 70 6.40 8.02 -3.56
N THR A 71 5.31 7.67 -4.23
CA THR A 71 4.48 8.62 -4.98
C THR A 71 3.90 9.70 -4.06
N ILE A 72 3.38 9.29 -2.90
CA ILE A 72 2.81 10.21 -1.90
C ILE A 72 3.90 11.09 -1.26
N GLN A 73 5.08 10.54 -0.98
CA GLN A 73 6.17 11.30 -0.38
C GLN A 73 6.85 12.28 -1.35
N ALA A 74 7.01 11.89 -2.61
CA ALA A 74 7.84 12.61 -3.57
C ALA A 74 7.06 13.59 -4.46
N ASP A 75 5.72 13.67 -4.35
CA ASP A 75 4.86 14.49 -5.21
C ASP A 75 5.16 14.21 -6.70
N LEU A 76 5.35 12.92 -7.04
CA LEU A 76 5.78 12.45 -8.37
C LEU A 76 4.58 11.97 -9.21
N PRO A 77 3.99 12.82 -10.08
CA PRO A 77 2.81 12.45 -10.88
C PRO A 77 3.03 11.32 -11.89
N GLU A 78 4.28 11.06 -12.26
CA GLU A 78 4.66 10.01 -13.22
C GLU A 78 4.38 8.61 -12.67
N LEU A 79 4.65 8.38 -11.38
CA LEU A 79 4.40 7.09 -10.72
C LEU A 79 2.90 6.82 -10.53
N HIS A 80 2.10 7.87 -10.30
CA HIS A 80 0.64 7.75 -10.22
C HIS A 80 0.03 7.26 -11.55
N THR A 81 0.59 7.70 -12.67
CA THR A 81 0.14 7.27 -14.01
C THR A 81 0.49 5.80 -14.25
N GLN A 82 1.72 5.38 -13.94
CA GLN A 82 2.15 3.99 -14.09
C GLN A 82 1.38 3.02 -13.18
N LEU A 83 1.10 3.39 -11.93
CA LEU A 83 0.28 2.59 -11.02
C LEU A 83 -1.16 2.42 -11.52
N THR A 84 -1.74 3.48 -12.09
CA THR A 84 -3.09 3.43 -12.67
C THR A 84 -3.15 2.51 -13.88
N GLU A 85 -2.10 2.50 -14.71
CA GLU A 85 -1.98 1.62 -15.87
C GLU A 85 -1.74 0.16 -15.45
N MET A 86 -0.87 -0.08 -14.47
CA MET A 86 -0.58 -1.42 -13.98
C MET A 86 -1.80 -2.07 -13.31
N ASN A 87 -2.56 -1.33 -12.49
CA ASN A 87 -3.81 -1.82 -11.90
C ASN A 87 -4.91 -2.08 -12.94
N ARG A 88 -4.86 -1.41 -14.11
CA ARG A 88 -5.78 -1.69 -15.21
C ARG A 88 -5.46 -3.01 -15.89
N ASP A 89 -4.18 -3.38 -15.97
CA ASP A 89 -3.72 -4.60 -16.61
C ASP A 89 -3.85 -5.85 -15.71
N LEU A 90 -3.80 -5.67 -14.39
CA LEU A 90 -4.08 -6.75 -13.41
C LEU A 90 -5.56 -7.11 -13.26
N GLY A 91 -6.48 -6.31 -13.83
CA GLY A 91 -7.93 -6.50 -13.77
C GLY A 91 -8.54 -7.35 -14.90
N ARG A 92 -7.75 -8.17 -15.61
CA ARG A 92 -8.20 -9.01 -16.74
C ARG A 92 -7.89 -10.49 -16.53
#